data_AF-A0A6G2FYW7-F1
#
_entry.id   AF-A0A6G2FYW7-F1
#
_cell.length_a   1.000
_cell.length_b   1.000
_cell.length_c   1.000
_cell.angle_alpha   90.00
_cell.angle_beta   90.00
_cell.angle_gamma   90.00
#
_symmetry.space_group_name_H-M   'P 1'
#
loop_
_entity.id
_entity.type
_entity.pdbx_description
1 polymer ?
#
loop_
_entity_poly.entity_id
_entity_poly.type
_entity_poly.pdbx_seq_one_letter_code
_entity_poly.pdbx_strand_id
1 'polypeptide(L)'
;MSVELPFAPVDTIIRRNAGDLRVSADAAEELARRIQRHGSELAIDAAERAHEDGRKTLMAADFDVEQVVPRDELELPIAPIDRIARLRIGDRYRVSMDARIALADILEDYADNVAGAAAKLARHADRRTIQAEDIETYFALFE
;
A
#
# COMPACT_ATOMS: atom_id res chain seq x y z
N MET A 1 4.48 16.47 -1.36
CA MET A 1 3.37 15.85 -0.58
C MET A 1 4.02 14.98 0.47
N SER A 2 3.64 15.10 1.75
CA SER A 2 4.16 14.22 2.80
C SER A 2 3.64 12.80 2.62
N VAL A 3 4.46 11.82 2.99
CA VAL A 3 4.07 10.40 3.01
C VAL A 3 3.40 10.12 4.36
N GLU A 4 2.24 9.48 4.33
CA GLU A 4 1.43 9.18 5.50
C GLU A 4 1.91 7.95 6.28
N LEU A 5 2.49 6.98 5.55
CA LEU A 5 2.97 5.73 6.12
C LEU A 5 4.27 5.92 6.91
N PRO A 6 4.36 5.37 8.13
CA PRO A 6 5.62 5.31 8.85
C PRO A 6 6.63 4.42 8.12
N PHE A 7 7.91 4.73 8.31
CA PHE A 7 9.02 3.98 7.72
C PHE A 7 9.02 2.50 8.12
N ALA A 8 8.88 2.22 9.42
CA ALA A 8 9.14 0.88 9.95
C ALA A 8 8.22 -0.23 9.38
N PRO A 9 6.88 -0.07 9.31
CA PRO A 9 6.02 -1.08 8.68
C PRO A 9 6.38 -1.37 7.22
N VAL A 10 6.72 -0.34 6.45
CA VAL A 10 7.10 -0.51 5.03
C VAL A 10 8.45 -1.21 4.91
N ASP A 11 9.42 -0.84 5.76
CA ASP A 11 10.72 -1.52 5.82
C ASP A 11 10.56 -3.00 6.24
N THR A 12 9.67 -3.32 7.19
CA THR A 12 9.33 -4.70 7.58
C THR A 12 8.84 -5.51 6.38
N ILE A 13 7.91 -4.96 5.59
CA ILE A 13 7.37 -5.63 4.38
C ILE A 13 8.48 -5.89 3.36
N ILE A 14 9.40 -4.93 3.15
CA ILE A 14 10.52 -5.17 2.24
C ILE A 14 11.43 -6.27 2.80
N ARG A 15 11.77 -6.22 4.09
CA ARG A 15 12.66 -7.20 4.73
C ARG A 15 12.10 -8.61 4.71
N ARG A 16 10.80 -8.82 4.90
CA ARG A 16 10.20 -10.18 4.82
C ARG A 16 10.35 -10.82 3.43
N ASN A 17 10.51 -10.00 2.39
CA ASN A 17 10.76 -10.44 1.01
C ASN A 17 12.23 -10.41 0.58
N ALA A 18 13.12 -9.78 1.35
CA ALA A 18 14.49 -9.50 0.96
C ALA A 18 15.43 -10.72 1.05
N GLY A 19 15.10 -11.71 1.88
CA GLY A 19 16.01 -12.80 2.23
C GLY A 19 17.26 -12.27 2.95
N ASP A 20 18.45 -12.45 2.35
CA ASP A 20 19.74 -11.98 2.88
C ASP A 20 20.15 -10.58 2.40
N LEU A 21 19.33 -9.92 1.58
CA LEU A 21 19.61 -8.58 1.07
C LEU A 21 19.41 -7.52 2.16
N ARG A 22 20.22 -6.47 2.10
CA ARG A 22 19.99 -5.24 2.87
C ARG A 22 18.88 -4.42 2.21
N VAL A 23 18.28 -3.51 2.96
CA VAL A 23 17.26 -2.58 2.47
C VAL A 23 17.76 -1.16 2.76
N SER A 24 17.78 -0.30 1.73
CA SER A 24 18.10 1.11 1.91
C SER A 24 16.89 1.88 2.44
N ALA A 25 17.14 3.00 3.13
CA ALA A 25 16.05 3.83 3.64
C ALA A 25 15.18 4.40 2.48
N ASP A 26 15.84 4.78 1.39
CA ASP A 26 15.17 5.33 0.21
C ASP A 26 14.25 4.32 -0.48
N ALA A 27 14.56 3.01 -0.41
CA ALA A 27 13.69 1.95 -0.94
C ALA A 27 12.35 1.89 -0.18
N ALA A 28 12.40 1.97 1.15
CA ALA A 28 11.19 2.01 1.97
C ALA A 28 10.42 3.32 1.75
N GLU A 29 11.11 4.45 1.58
CA GLU A 29 10.46 5.74 1.30
C GLU A 29 9.74 5.73 -0.06
N GLU A 30 10.37 5.20 -1.11
CA GLU A 30 9.74 5.11 -2.43
C GLU A 30 8.56 4.14 -2.44
N LEU A 31 8.69 2.97 -1.80
CA LEU A 31 7.57 2.05 -1.66
C LEU A 31 6.41 2.68 -0.89
N ALA A 32 6.68 3.41 0.19
CA ALA A 32 5.64 4.12 0.95
C ALA A 32 4.90 5.16 0.08
N ARG A 33 5.62 5.88 -0.79
CA ARG A 33 5.02 6.79 -1.77
C ARG A 33 4.13 6.07 -2.78
N ARG A 34 4.57 4.91 -3.29
CA ARG A 34 3.81 4.08 -4.25
C ARG A 34 2.53 3.53 -3.62
N ILE A 35 2.63 2.99 -2.40
CA ILE A 35 1.47 2.52 -1.62
C ILE A 35 0.45 3.65 -1.41
N GLN A 36 0.90 4.83 -1.00
CA GLN A 36 0.00 5.97 -0.78
C GLN A 36 -0.74 6.40 -2.06
N ARG A 37 -0.04 6.45 -3.20
CA ARG A 37 -0.66 6.79 -4.48
C ARG A 37 -1.74 5.76 -4.83
N HIS A 38 -1.36 4.49 -4.83
CA HIS A 38 -2.27 3.39 -5.16
C HIS A 38 -3.48 3.35 -4.22
N GLY A 39 -3.27 3.46 -2.92
CA GLY A 39 -4.35 3.46 -1.93
C GLY A 39 -5.31 4.63 -2.09
N SER A 40 -4.81 5.81 -2.47
CA SER A 40 -5.66 6.97 -2.73
C SER A 40 -6.48 6.83 -4.02
N GLU A 41 -5.98 6.09 -5.01
CA GLU A 41 -6.70 5.78 -6.26
C GLU A 41 -7.80 4.75 -6.00
N LEU A 42 -7.48 3.65 -5.31
CA LEU A 42 -8.48 2.66 -4.89
C LEU A 42 -9.61 3.29 -4.07
N ALA A 43 -9.28 4.26 -3.21
CA ALA A 43 -10.29 4.96 -2.42
C ALA A 43 -11.19 5.87 -3.27
N ILE A 44 -10.70 6.44 -4.37
CA ILE A 44 -11.55 7.20 -5.32
C ILE A 44 -12.56 6.24 -5.95
N ASP A 45 -12.10 5.11 -6.48
CA ASP A 45 -12.97 4.12 -7.12
C ASP A 45 -14.01 3.58 -6.12
N ALA A 46 -13.59 3.28 -4.88
CA ALA A 46 -14.49 2.84 -3.82
C ALA A 46 -15.51 3.93 -3.43
N ALA A 47 -15.13 5.22 -3.45
CA ALA A 47 -16.04 6.32 -3.19
C ALA A 47 -17.07 6.51 -4.31
N GLU A 48 -16.68 6.26 -5.57
CA GLU A 48 -17.60 6.25 -6.72
C GLU A 48 -18.62 5.12 -6.58
N ARG A 49 -18.19 3.88 -6.31
CA ARG A 49 -19.09 2.74 -6.05
C ARG A 49 -20.06 3.04 -4.90
N ALA A 50 -19.55 3.54 -3.78
CA ALA A 50 -20.41 3.92 -2.65
C ALA A 50 -21.42 5.01 -3.04
N HIS A 51 -21.04 5.96 -3.90
CA HIS A 51 -21.94 7.01 -4.36
C HIS A 51 -23.03 6.50 -5.29
N GLU A 52 -22.69 5.61 -6.23
CA GLU A 52 -23.63 4.94 -7.14
C GLU A 52 -24.67 4.12 -6.37
N ASP A 53 -24.26 3.51 -5.26
CA ASP A 53 -25.14 2.81 -4.32
C ASP A 53 -25.94 3.75 -3.39
N GLY A 54 -25.84 5.07 -3.57
CA GLY A 54 -26.53 6.07 -2.75
C GLY A 54 -26.00 6.20 -1.33
N ARG A 55 -24.81 5.66 -1.03
CA ARG A 55 -24.15 5.70 0.28
C ARG A 55 -23.10 6.82 0.34
N LYS A 56 -22.67 7.15 1.56
CA LYS A 56 -21.54 8.08 1.85
C LYS A 56 -20.44 7.44 2.69
N THR A 57 -20.55 6.15 2.95
CA THR A 57 -19.58 5.41 3.75
C THR A 57 -19.02 4.30 2.87
N LEU A 58 -17.70 4.33 2.68
CA LEU A 58 -16.95 3.26 2.04
C LEU A 58 -16.96 2.03 2.95
N MET A 59 -17.33 0.91 2.38
CA MET A 59 -17.41 -0.42 2.96
C MET A 59 -16.31 -1.30 2.34
N ALA A 60 -15.99 -2.43 2.98
CA ALA A 60 -15.04 -3.39 2.42
C ALA A 60 -15.44 -3.84 1.00
N ALA A 61 -16.74 -4.04 0.77
CA ALA A 61 -17.27 -4.41 -0.53
C ALA A 61 -17.01 -3.36 -1.64
N ASP A 62 -16.81 -2.07 -1.29
CA ASP A 62 -16.46 -1.04 -2.28
C ASP A 62 -15.00 -1.20 -2.80
N PHE A 63 -14.21 -2.03 -2.12
CA PHE A 63 -12.88 -2.49 -2.53
C PHE A 63 -12.89 -3.94 -3.05
N ASP A 64 -14.08 -4.48 -3.40
CA ASP A 64 -14.27 -5.87 -3.83
C ASP A 64 -13.89 -6.92 -2.75
N VAL A 65 -13.95 -6.54 -1.47
CA VAL A 65 -13.67 -7.42 -0.32
C VAL A 65 -14.95 -7.79 0.42
N GLU A 66 -15.31 -9.08 0.40
CA GLU A 66 -16.48 -9.59 1.12
C GLU A 66 -16.22 -9.82 2.61
N GLN A 67 -15.02 -10.26 2.96
CA GLN A 67 -14.61 -10.58 4.34
C GLN A 67 -13.21 -10.03 4.58
N VAL A 68 -13.04 -9.33 5.71
CA VAL A 68 -11.77 -8.75 6.10
C VAL A 68 -10.97 -9.70 6.98
N VAL A 69 -9.65 -9.64 6.85
CA VAL A 69 -8.71 -10.32 7.75
C VAL A 69 -8.75 -9.71 9.17
N PRO A 70 -8.33 -10.45 10.21
CA PRO A 70 -8.09 -9.88 11.52
C PRO A 70 -7.05 -8.75 11.48
N ARG A 71 -7.31 -7.65 12.21
CA ARG A 71 -6.44 -6.46 12.20
C ARG A 71 -5.00 -6.75 12.65
N ASP A 72 -4.81 -7.71 13.54
CA ASP A 72 -3.51 -8.10 14.10
C ASP A 72 -2.66 -8.94 13.14
N GLU A 73 -3.20 -9.35 11.99
CA GLU A 73 -2.45 -9.97 10.90
C GLU A 73 -1.79 -8.93 9.97
N LEU A 74 -2.16 -7.65 10.09
CA LEU A 74 -1.65 -6.56 9.26
C LEU A 74 -0.41 -5.90 9.87
N GLU A 75 0.62 -5.71 9.03
CA GLU A 75 1.79 -4.89 9.31
C GLU A 75 1.51 -3.39 9.12
N LEU A 76 0.72 -3.02 8.09
CA LEU A 76 0.40 -1.63 7.80
C LEU A 76 -0.60 -1.05 8.82
N PRO A 77 -0.27 0.09 9.45
CA PRO A 77 -1.09 0.64 10.50
C PRO A 77 -2.38 1.28 9.96
N ILE A 78 -3.53 0.86 10.52
CA ILE A 78 -4.87 1.30 10.11
C ILE A 78 -5.07 2.82 10.10
N ALA A 79 -4.48 3.56 11.05
CA ALA A 79 -4.68 5.01 11.13
C ALA A 79 -4.02 5.77 9.95
N PRO A 80 -2.76 5.50 9.59
CA PRO A 80 -2.19 5.93 8.32
C PRO A 80 -2.98 5.52 7.08
N ILE A 81 -3.51 4.28 7.03
CA ILE A 81 -4.35 3.83 5.91
C ILE A 81 -5.64 4.65 5.79
N ASP A 82 -6.32 4.96 6.91
CA ASP A 82 -7.49 5.85 6.90
C ASP A 82 -7.15 7.25 6.38
N ARG A 83 -5.95 7.78 6.69
CA ARG A 83 -5.52 9.07 6.14
C ARG A 83 -5.29 8.99 4.64
N ILE A 84 -4.62 7.93 4.15
CA ILE A 84 -4.44 7.67 2.71
C ILE A 84 -5.78 7.62 1.99
N ALA A 85 -6.73 6.84 2.50
CA ALA A 85 -8.06 6.69 1.90
C ALA A 85 -8.79 8.04 1.76
N ARG A 86 -8.53 8.99 2.67
CA ARG A 86 -9.18 10.30 2.70
C ARG A 86 -8.51 11.36 1.85
N LEU A 87 -7.27 11.14 1.39
CA LEU A 87 -6.45 12.15 0.71
C LEU A 87 -7.16 12.80 -0.48
N ARG A 88 -7.99 12.05 -1.22
CA ARG A 88 -8.52 12.48 -2.52
C ARG A 88 -10.04 12.40 -2.67
N ILE A 89 -10.76 11.93 -1.66
CA ILE A 89 -12.22 11.77 -1.73
C ILE A 89 -12.99 12.91 -1.04
N GLY A 90 -12.30 13.74 -0.25
CA GLY A 90 -12.89 14.87 0.48
C GLY A 90 -13.73 14.46 1.70
N ASP A 91 -14.10 15.45 2.52
CA ASP A 91 -14.66 15.22 3.87
C ASP A 91 -16.09 14.68 3.90
N ARG A 92 -16.77 14.62 2.75
CA ARG A 92 -18.16 14.12 2.66
C ARG A 92 -18.25 12.60 2.84
N TYR A 93 -17.17 11.88 2.58
CA TYR A 93 -17.12 10.43 2.68
C TYR A 93 -16.56 9.97 4.02
N ARG A 94 -17.11 8.87 4.52
CA ARG A 94 -16.63 8.15 5.69
C ARG A 94 -16.00 6.84 5.21
N VAL A 95 -15.02 6.34 5.96
CA VAL A 95 -14.41 5.05 5.72
C VAL A 95 -14.72 4.19 6.94
N SER A 96 -15.42 3.07 6.73
CA SER A 96 -15.73 2.11 7.80
C SER A 96 -14.46 1.45 8.33
N MET A 97 -14.52 0.81 9.50
CA MET A 97 -13.37 0.06 10.02
C MET A 97 -12.97 -1.05 9.04
N ASP A 98 -13.93 -1.84 8.58
CA ASP A 98 -13.68 -2.96 7.67
C ASP A 98 -13.12 -2.47 6.33
N ALA A 99 -13.59 -1.33 5.79
CA ALA A 99 -12.97 -0.73 4.60
C ALA A 99 -11.50 -0.35 4.80
N ARG A 100 -11.11 0.11 5.99
CA ARG A 100 -9.70 0.43 6.28
C ARG A 100 -8.85 -0.83 6.39
N ILE A 101 -9.42 -1.90 6.96
CA ILE A 101 -8.75 -3.20 7.06
C ILE A 101 -8.58 -3.80 5.67
N ALA A 102 -9.64 -3.82 4.86
CA ALA A 102 -9.60 -4.26 3.46
C ALA A 102 -8.55 -3.50 2.65
N LEU A 103 -8.53 -2.17 2.76
CA LEU A 103 -7.53 -1.36 2.05
C LEU A 103 -6.10 -1.64 2.55
N ALA A 104 -5.90 -1.83 3.85
CA ALA A 104 -4.59 -2.17 4.40
C ALA A 104 -4.07 -3.50 3.84
N ASP A 105 -4.94 -4.51 3.81
CA ASP A 105 -4.66 -5.85 3.28
C ASP A 105 -4.26 -5.80 1.78
N ILE A 106 -5.07 -5.14 0.95
CA ILE A 106 -4.78 -4.93 -0.48
C ILE A 106 -3.43 -4.23 -0.68
N LEU A 107 -3.12 -3.23 0.15
CA LEU A 107 -1.89 -2.46 0.05
C LEU A 107 -0.66 -3.23 0.55
N GLU A 108 -0.82 -4.16 1.50
CA GLU A 108 0.24 -5.09 1.90
C GLU A 108 0.56 -6.09 0.81
N ASP A 109 -0.46 -6.70 0.20
CA ASP A 109 -0.27 -7.60 -0.94
C ASP A 109 0.43 -6.90 -2.09
N TYR A 110 0.01 -5.67 -2.40
CA TYR A 110 0.69 -4.82 -3.36
C TYR A 110 2.16 -4.58 -2.98
N ALA A 111 2.42 -4.23 -1.71
CA ALA A 111 3.77 -3.95 -1.23
C ALA A 111 4.68 -5.19 -1.24
N ASP A 112 4.14 -6.37 -0.90
CA ASP A 112 4.85 -7.65 -0.98
C ASP A 112 5.26 -7.98 -2.40
N ASN A 113 4.34 -7.82 -3.36
CA ASN A 113 4.62 -8.07 -4.77
C ASN A 113 5.75 -7.17 -5.28
N VAL A 114 5.69 -5.87 -4.95
CA VAL A 114 6.72 -4.90 -5.32
C VAL A 114 8.06 -5.23 -4.65
N ALA A 115 8.05 -5.53 -3.35
CA ALA A 115 9.25 -5.88 -2.60
C ALA A 115 9.93 -7.15 -3.12
N GLY A 116 9.15 -8.19 -3.43
CA GLY A 116 9.65 -9.42 -4.02
C GLY A 116 10.26 -9.21 -5.40
N ALA A 117 9.66 -8.34 -6.23
CA ALA A 117 10.24 -7.95 -7.52
C ALA A 117 11.54 -7.14 -7.35
N ALA A 118 11.55 -6.18 -6.43
CA ALA A 118 12.73 -5.37 -6.14
C ALA A 118 13.90 -6.22 -5.63
N ALA A 119 13.64 -7.22 -4.80
CA ALA A 119 14.65 -8.19 -4.37
C ALA A 119 15.24 -8.97 -5.55
N LYS A 120 14.42 -9.37 -6.53
CA LYS A 120 14.89 -10.04 -7.76
C LYS A 120 15.74 -9.11 -8.62
N LEU A 121 15.33 -7.85 -8.78
CA LEU A 121 16.08 -6.84 -9.54
C LEU A 121 17.44 -6.56 -8.92
N ALA A 122 17.51 -6.40 -7.60
CA ALA A 122 18.76 -6.21 -6.88
C ALA A 122 19.72 -7.40 -7.08
N ARG A 123 19.23 -8.64 -7.01
CA ARG A 123 20.04 -9.85 -7.28
C ARG A 123 20.49 -9.92 -8.73
N HIS A 124 19.64 -9.59 -9.69
CA HIS A 124 19.99 -9.61 -11.11
C HIS A 124 21.06 -8.55 -11.45
N ALA A 125 21.09 -7.45 -10.71
CA ALA A 125 22.12 -6.43 -10.80
C ALA A 125 23.38 -6.74 -9.94
N ASP A 126 23.53 -7.96 -9.42
CA ASP A 126 24.63 -8.39 -8.53
C ASP A 126 24.83 -7.49 -7.29
N ARG A 127 23.75 -6.85 -6.81
CA ARG A 127 23.76 -6.00 -5.61
C ARG A 127 23.34 -6.76 -4.36
N ARG A 128 23.83 -6.30 -3.21
CA ARG A 128 23.49 -6.82 -1.87
C ARG A 128 22.51 -5.94 -1.07
N THR A 129 22.01 -4.89 -1.69
CA THR A 129 21.09 -3.92 -1.09
C THR A 129 19.98 -3.63 -2.10
N ILE A 130 18.73 -3.77 -1.66
CA ILE A 130 17.54 -3.27 -2.37
C ILE A 130 17.55 -1.75 -2.25
N GLN A 131 17.53 -1.08 -3.40
CA GLN A 131 17.56 0.38 -3.55
C GLN A 131 16.20 0.92 -4.01
N ALA A 132 15.99 2.23 -3.90
CA ALA A 132 14.82 2.89 -4.47
C ALA A 132 14.68 2.61 -5.98
N GLU A 133 15.81 2.59 -6.70
CA GLU A 133 15.86 2.27 -8.14
C GLU A 133 15.23 0.91 -8.47
N ASP A 134 15.29 -0.08 -7.57
CA ASP A 134 14.66 -1.39 -7.79
C ASP A 134 13.13 -1.28 -7.74
N ILE A 135 12.61 -0.46 -6.84
CA ILE A 135 11.18 -0.16 -6.72
C ILE A 135 10.72 0.64 -7.94
N GLU A 136 11.48 1.66 -8.34
CA GLU A 136 11.17 2.47 -9.52
C GLU A 136 11.18 1.63 -10.80
N THR A 137 12.19 0.77 -10.96
CA THR A 137 12.32 -0.11 -12.13
C THR A 137 11.16 -1.08 -12.22
N TYR A 138 10.65 -1.62 -11.10
CA TYR A 138 9.46 -2.47 -11.13
C TYR A 138 8.31 -1.77 -11.84
N PHE A 139 8.00 -0.51 -11.52
CA PHE A 139 6.90 0.21 -12.16
C PHE A 139 7.21 0.62 -13.60
N ALA A 140 8.45 1.01 -13.91
CA ALA A 140 8.87 1.36 -15.26
C ALA A 140 8.75 0.19 -16.27
N LEU A 141 8.60 -1.05 -15.81
CA LEU A 141 8.36 -2.22 -16.66
C LEU A 141 6.87 -2.45 -17.00
N PHE A 142 5.95 -1.80 -16.29
CA PHE A 142 4.50 -1.94 -16.48
C PHE A 142 3.79 -0.64 -16.88
N GLU A 143 4.50 0.49 -16.87
CA GLU A 143 4.08 1.78 -17.45
C GLU A 143 4.45 1.86 -18.94
#